data_AF-A0A8J7AKA3-F1
#
_entry.id   AF-A0A8J7AKA3-F1
#
_cell.length_a   1.000
_cell.length_b   1.000
_cell.length_c   1.000
_cell.angle_alpha   90.00
_cell.angle_beta   90.00
_cell.angle_gamma   90.00
#
_symmetry.space_group_name_H-M   'P 1'
#
loop_
_entity.id
_entity.type
_entity.pdbx_description
1 polymer ?
#
loop_
_entity_poly.entity_id
_entity_poly.type
_entity_poly.pdbx_seq_one_letter_code
_entity_poly.pdbx_strand_id
1 'polypeptide(L)'
;MLSSDALTLSLAIDRLTQVESNHYAIWVLESPFPGGYAHHDRLWDSQMAQLWENWQQFFSLRGLPQVPHVPSAYVPEFHLDDLLDRVAPAAETGGKTGRLMQGLGVSLWEWLFDGPIRQTLERSLGMAIGQKRPLKLRLEVRPHELISLPWEIMQPQPGCPALSLGPQVLFSRTASAVGPLLEAEPDTSLRILLVLGQDDPGSAEGAKNVLQLPQEAEALKQLLELSASRLSYQGANPVVCQVQTLIEPDAKTLLKALETGYFNVFFYAGHGVPAPDGGLLFLRQGGSLSGTELAQGLAPNGIRLAVFNTCWGAQPDLLQQQVIPRSSLAEVLLHHGVPAVLAMRDSIADHEALSFIQVLARGLAERQPIAQAVALARQHLLTAYRFNHTAWTLPVLYQHPQFDGHLLHEVGLAVTQLPGQDLQSTQSVVLRCLNNPSRMWRLYDGYLRVGRLPDNDLVILEPWVSGQHAEIFSRTQFEQGVPETCYYLRDMSRNGSYYYGDGGSWQLVHRSEVPLALGTALRFGSQDGELMEFTLEGSPNSPPPC
;
A
#
# COMPACT_ATOMS: atom_id res chain seq x y z
N MET A 1 16.87 19.87 -16.24
CA MET A 1 16.58 18.46 -15.90
C MET A 1 15.25 18.45 -15.17
N LEU A 2 14.16 18.19 -15.90
CA LEU A 2 12.82 18.07 -15.31
C LEU A 2 12.65 16.61 -14.88
N SER A 3 12.71 16.39 -13.59
CA SER A 3 12.41 15.12 -12.92
C SER A 3 10.90 14.80 -13.03
N SER A 4 10.58 13.50 -13.06
CA SER A 4 9.25 12.85 -12.93
C SER A 4 8.55 12.42 -14.23
N ASP A 5 8.76 11.15 -14.56
CA ASP A 5 8.31 10.36 -15.71
C ASP A 5 6.80 10.01 -15.72
N ALA A 6 5.95 10.74 -14.98
CA ALA A 6 4.54 10.40 -14.77
C ALA A 6 3.56 11.37 -15.45
N LEU A 7 2.65 10.84 -16.26
CA LEU A 7 1.53 11.61 -16.84
C LEU A 7 0.51 11.92 -15.75
N THR A 8 0.50 13.17 -15.29
CA THR A 8 -0.36 13.61 -14.18
C THR A 8 -1.30 14.74 -14.63
N LEU A 9 -2.57 14.62 -14.29
CA LEU A 9 -3.60 15.64 -14.41
C LEU A 9 -4.16 15.92 -13.02
N SER A 10 -3.95 17.13 -12.50
CA SER A 10 -4.45 17.54 -11.18
C SER A 10 -5.52 18.61 -11.35
N LEU A 11 -6.71 18.36 -10.81
CA LEU A 11 -7.86 19.27 -10.85
C LEU A 11 -8.17 19.79 -9.45
N ALA A 12 -8.62 21.03 -9.35
CA ALA A 12 -9.16 21.60 -8.11
C ALA A 12 -10.54 22.18 -8.33
N ILE A 13 -11.45 21.89 -7.42
CA ILE A 13 -12.77 22.52 -7.30
C ILE A 13 -12.66 23.58 -6.20
N ASP A 14 -13.14 24.79 -6.48
CA ASP A 14 -13.24 25.88 -5.50
C ASP A 14 -14.56 26.63 -5.66
N ARG A 15 -15.02 27.34 -4.62
CA ARG A 15 -16.27 28.12 -4.67
C ARG A 15 -16.00 29.51 -5.25
N LEU A 16 -16.87 29.98 -6.15
CA LEU A 16 -16.82 31.38 -6.61
C LEU A 16 -17.36 32.31 -5.51
N THR A 17 -16.47 33.09 -4.90
CA THR A 17 -16.80 33.92 -3.72
C THR A 17 -17.62 35.18 -4.03
N GLN A 18 -17.71 35.59 -5.31
CA GLN A 18 -18.43 36.79 -5.74
C GLN A 18 -19.81 36.50 -6.39
N VAL A 19 -20.23 35.24 -6.43
CA VAL A 19 -21.46 34.78 -7.08
C VAL A 19 -22.35 34.05 -6.06
N GLU A 20 -23.56 33.63 -6.45
CA GLU A 20 -24.41 32.75 -5.65
C GLU A 20 -23.66 31.50 -5.15
N SER A 21 -24.04 30.99 -3.98
CA SER A 21 -23.31 29.94 -3.23
C SER A 21 -23.21 28.58 -3.94
N ASN A 22 -23.94 28.40 -5.04
CA ASN A 22 -23.96 27.20 -5.88
C ASN A 22 -23.05 27.28 -7.11
N HIS A 23 -22.22 28.32 -7.24
CA HIS A 23 -21.26 28.44 -8.34
C HIS A 23 -19.85 28.04 -7.90
N TYR A 24 -19.20 27.24 -8.74
CA TYR A 24 -17.88 26.67 -8.50
C TYR A 24 -16.96 26.90 -9.69
N ALA A 25 -15.68 27.03 -9.42
CA ALA A 25 -14.62 27.05 -10.42
C ALA A 25 -13.86 25.73 -10.41
N ILE A 26 -13.59 25.18 -11.59
CA ILE A 26 -12.74 24.02 -11.78
C ILE A 26 -11.46 24.47 -12.45
N TRP A 27 -10.32 24.18 -11.80
CA TRP A 27 -8.99 24.56 -12.24
C TRP A 27 -8.16 23.33 -12.59
N VAL A 28 -7.40 23.40 -13.67
CA VAL A 28 -6.31 22.46 -13.94
C VAL A 28 -5.04 22.99 -13.28
N LEU A 29 -4.62 22.36 -12.17
CA LEU A 29 -3.42 22.74 -11.42
C LEU A 29 -2.14 22.13 -12.01
N GLU A 30 -2.26 20.99 -12.66
CA GLU A 30 -1.15 20.28 -13.29
C GLU A 30 -1.66 19.58 -14.54
N SER A 31 -0.91 19.66 -15.64
CA SER A 31 -1.26 19.04 -16.91
C SER A 31 -0.03 18.38 -17.53
N PRO A 32 -0.18 17.22 -18.21
CA PRO A 32 0.95 16.56 -18.85
C PRO A 32 1.42 17.29 -20.12
N PHE A 33 0.73 18.35 -20.55
CA PHE A 33 1.12 19.19 -21.67
C PHE A 33 0.87 20.68 -21.38
N PRO A 34 1.72 21.60 -21.87
CA PRO A 34 1.63 23.03 -21.52
C PRO A 34 0.30 23.72 -21.84
N GLY A 35 -0.41 23.26 -22.88
CA GLY A 35 -1.69 23.85 -23.30
C GLY A 35 -2.92 23.33 -22.54
N GLY A 36 -2.74 22.49 -21.51
CA GLY A 36 -3.86 21.89 -20.77
C GLY A 36 -4.25 22.64 -19.51
N TYR A 37 -3.53 23.71 -19.15
CA TYR A 37 -3.96 24.59 -18.06
C TYR A 37 -5.24 25.32 -18.47
N ALA A 38 -6.32 25.04 -17.74
CA ALA A 38 -7.65 25.51 -18.04
C ALA A 38 -8.42 25.85 -16.76
N HIS A 39 -9.44 26.68 -16.94
CA HIS A 39 -10.40 27.10 -15.94
C HIS A 39 -11.80 26.97 -16.53
N HIS A 40 -12.77 26.54 -15.73
CA HIS A 40 -14.16 26.50 -16.15
C HIS A 40 -15.12 26.67 -14.97
N ASP A 41 -16.10 27.56 -15.13
CA ASP A 41 -17.13 27.82 -14.12
C ASP A 41 -18.29 26.85 -14.29
N ARG A 42 -18.79 26.32 -13.17
CA ARG A 42 -19.87 25.34 -13.13
C ARG A 42 -20.90 25.70 -12.07
N LEU A 43 -22.15 25.57 -12.46
CA LEU A 43 -23.30 25.70 -11.59
C LEU A 43 -23.64 24.34 -10.97
N TRP A 44 -23.83 24.29 -9.66
CA TRP A 44 -24.46 23.17 -8.98
C TRP A 44 -25.97 23.41 -8.92
N ASP A 45 -26.68 22.87 -9.90
CA ASP A 45 -28.11 23.12 -10.06
C ASP A 45 -28.98 22.29 -9.08
N SER A 46 -30.27 22.57 -9.09
CA SER A 46 -31.25 21.89 -8.24
C SER A 46 -31.42 20.41 -8.58
N GLN A 47 -31.18 20.02 -9.84
CA GLN A 47 -31.26 18.61 -10.26
C GLN A 47 -30.12 17.80 -9.65
N MET A 48 -28.90 18.31 -9.71
CA MET A 48 -27.74 17.71 -9.07
C MET A 48 -27.90 17.64 -7.55
N ALA A 49 -28.39 18.72 -6.94
CA ALA A 49 -28.67 18.74 -5.50
C ALA A 49 -29.70 17.66 -5.09
N GLN A 50 -30.80 17.52 -5.84
CA GLN A 50 -31.82 16.50 -5.57
C GLN A 50 -31.29 15.08 -5.79
N LEU A 51 -30.48 14.87 -6.83
CA LEU A 51 -29.87 13.57 -7.12
C LEU A 51 -28.92 13.14 -6.01
N TRP A 52 -28.12 14.08 -5.50
CA TRP A 52 -27.26 13.85 -4.35
C TRP A 52 -28.06 13.52 -3.08
N GLU A 53 -29.10 14.30 -2.76
CA GLU A 53 -29.95 14.04 -1.60
C GLU A 53 -30.59 12.64 -1.67
N ASN A 54 -31.12 12.26 -2.84
CA ASN A 54 -31.67 10.93 -3.06
C ASN A 54 -30.61 9.85 -2.86
N TRP A 55 -29.40 10.05 -3.37
CA TRP A 55 -28.30 9.11 -3.18
C TRP A 55 -27.98 8.93 -1.69
N GLN A 56 -27.91 10.03 -0.92
CA GLN A 56 -27.66 9.96 0.51
C GLN A 56 -28.74 9.16 1.25
N GLN A 57 -30.02 9.33 0.90
CA GLN A 57 -31.13 8.60 1.53
C GLN A 57 -31.04 7.07 1.34
N PHE A 58 -30.46 6.60 0.23
CA PHE A 58 -30.36 5.16 -0.06
C PHE A 58 -29.03 4.55 0.37
N PHE A 59 -27.95 5.33 0.37
CA PHE A 59 -26.58 4.80 0.45
C PHE A 59 -25.73 5.38 1.58
N SER A 60 -26.15 6.48 2.21
CA SER A 60 -25.46 7.01 3.38
C SER A 60 -26.07 6.44 4.65
N LEU A 61 -25.20 6.01 5.57
CA LEU A 61 -25.61 5.57 6.90
C LEU A 61 -25.76 6.75 7.89
N ARG A 62 -25.54 8.00 7.45
CA ARG A 62 -25.73 9.19 8.28
C ARG A 62 -27.19 9.29 8.75
N GLY A 63 -27.39 9.18 10.07
CA GLY A 63 -28.69 9.34 10.73
C GLY A 63 -29.41 8.04 11.07
N LEU A 64 -28.89 6.88 10.68
CA LEU A 64 -29.36 5.59 11.19
C LEU A 64 -28.65 5.25 12.50
N PRO A 65 -29.34 4.61 13.48
CA PRO A 65 -28.68 4.09 14.68
C PRO A 65 -27.58 3.09 14.27
N GLN A 66 -26.44 3.11 14.98
CA GLN A 66 -25.34 2.17 14.73
C GLN A 66 -25.87 0.73 14.72
N VAL A 67 -25.70 0.03 13.61
CA VAL A 67 -26.07 -1.38 13.50
C VAL A 67 -25.08 -2.16 14.37
N PRO A 68 -25.54 -3.10 15.24
CA PRO A 68 -24.64 -3.86 16.10
C PRO A 68 -23.56 -4.58 15.29
N HIS A 69 -22.31 -4.51 15.76
CA HIS A 69 -21.19 -5.30 15.26
C HIS A 69 -21.56 -6.79 15.37
N VAL A 70 -21.58 -7.52 14.26
CA VAL A 70 -21.74 -8.99 14.27
C VAL A 70 -20.33 -9.56 14.19
N PRO A 71 -19.77 -10.11 15.27
CA PRO A 71 -18.39 -10.57 15.25
C PRO A 71 -18.18 -11.69 14.25
N SER A 72 -17.03 -11.71 13.58
CA SER A 72 -16.67 -12.71 12.57
C SER A 72 -16.73 -14.16 13.08
N ALA A 73 -16.68 -14.38 14.40
CA ALA A 73 -16.86 -15.69 15.03
C ALA A 73 -18.29 -16.26 14.92
N TYR A 74 -19.28 -15.45 14.52
CA TYR A 74 -20.67 -15.88 14.28
C TYR A 74 -21.02 -15.94 12.79
N VAL A 75 -20.02 -16.12 11.94
CA VAL A 75 -20.21 -16.52 10.55
C VAL A 75 -19.99 -18.04 10.50
N PRO A 76 -21.05 -18.87 10.49
CA PRO A 76 -20.93 -20.27 10.08
C PRO A 76 -20.02 -20.39 8.85
N GLU A 77 -19.21 -21.44 8.73
CA GLU A 77 -18.51 -21.76 7.48
C GLU A 77 -19.55 -21.84 6.35
N PHE A 78 -19.79 -20.72 5.68
CA PHE A 78 -20.77 -20.61 4.63
C PHE A 78 -20.05 -20.85 3.32
N HIS A 79 -20.38 -21.97 2.68
CA HIS A 79 -20.06 -22.20 1.29
C HIS A 79 -20.57 -21.01 0.47
N LEU A 80 -19.63 -20.29 -0.16
CA LEU A 80 -19.82 -19.04 -0.90
C LEU A 80 -20.93 -19.11 -1.97
N ASP A 81 -21.27 -20.32 -2.42
CA ASP A 81 -22.30 -20.58 -3.43
C ASP A 81 -23.74 -20.42 -2.91
N ASP A 82 -24.00 -20.61 -1.60
CA ASP A 82 -25.37 -20.66 -1.04
C ASP A 82 -25.92 -19.28 -0.61
N LEU A 83 -25.07 -18.26 -0.49
CA LEU A 83 -25.46 -16.90 -0.09
C LEU A 83 -25.86 -15.99 -1.27
N LEU A 84 -25.41 -16.32 -2.49
CA LEU A 84 -25.74 -15.56 -3.70
C LEU A 84 -27.25 -15.58 -4.02
N ASP A 85 -27.96 -16.63 -3.58
CA ASP A 85 -29.41 -16.79 -3.84
C ASP A 85 -30.30 -16.20 -2.73
N ARG A 86 -29.76 -15.93 -1.53
CA ARG A 86 -30.57 -15.53 -0.36
C ARG A 86 -30.58 -14.03 -0.03
N VAL A 87 -29.71 -13.23 -0.66
CA VAL A 87 -29.60 -11.77 -0.40
C VAL A 87 -30.02 -10.91 -1.60
N ALA A 88 -30.62 -11.50 -2.65
CA ALA A 88 -31.22 -10.71 -3.73
C ALA A 88 -32.47 -9.96 -3.19
N PRO A 89 -32.47 -8.62 -3.07
CA PRO A 89 -33.70 -7.90 -2.87
C PRO A 89 -34.55 -8.07 -4.14
N ALA A 90 -35.87 -8.15 -3.98
CA ALA A 90 -36.83 -8.26 -5.08
C ALA A 90 -36.43 -7.35 -6.26
N ALA A 91 -36.37 -7.92 -7.47
CA ALA A 91 -35.80 -7.35 -8.70
C ALA A 91 -36.24 -5.90 -9.06
N GLU A 92 -37.34 -5.40 -8.48
CA GLU A 92 -37.83 -4.03 -8.65
C GLU A 92 -36.99 -2.97 -7.89
N THR A 93 -36.36 -3.32 -6.77
CA THR A 93 -35.53 -2.38 -5.96
C THR A 93 -34.10 -2.27 -6.46
N GLY A 94 -33.52 -3.37 -6.97
CA GLY A 94 -32.17 -3.37 -7.57
C GLY A 94 -32.06 -2.47 -8.80
N GLY A 95 -33.13 -2.36 -9.59
CA GLY A 95 -33.20 -1.44 -10.73
C GLY A 95 -33.19 0.03 -10.33
N LYS A 96 -33.79 0.41 -9.19
CA LYS A 96 -33.85 1.80 -8.73
C LYS A 96 -32.50 2.25 -8.15
N THR A 97 -31.89 1.45 -7.28
CA THR A 97 -30.58 1.78 -6.66
C THR A 97 -29.46 1.77 -7.69
N GLY A 98 -29.48 0.85 -8.66
CA GLY A 98 -28.53 0.84 -9.78
C GLY A 98 -28.64 2.10 -10.66
N ARG A 99 -29.87 2.54 -10.99
CA ARG A 99 -30.10 3.79 -11.73
C ARG A 99 -29.64 5.02 -10.95
N LEU A 100 -29.81 5.04 -9.63
CA LEU A 100 -29.37 6.15 -8.79
C LEU A 100 -27.84 6.24 -8.73
N MET A 101 -27.15 5.10 -8.56
CA MET A 101 -25.69 5.03 -8.57
C MET A 101 -25.12 5.48 -9.93
N GLN A 102 -25.65 4.96 -11.04
CA GLN A 102 -25.24 5.34 -12.40
C GLN A 102 -25.59 6.80 -12.69
N GLY A 103 -26.80 7.24 -12.34
CA GLY A 103 -27.27 8.60 -12.57
C GLY A 103 -26.37 9.62 -11.88
N LEU A 104 -26.02 9.40 -10.60
CA LEU A 104 -25.09 10.28 -9.89
C LEU A 104 -23.70 10.24 -10.53
N GLY A 105 -23.18 9.05 -10.87
CA GLY A 105 -21.86 8.93 -11.51
C GLY A 105 -21.74 9.67 -12.84
N VAL A 106 -22.74 9.57 -13.71
CA VAL A 106 -22.78 10.30 -14.98
C VAL A 106 -22.92 11.81 -14.74
N SER A 107 -23.79 12.22 -13.82
CA SER A 107 -23.99 13.65 -13.53
C SER A 107 -22.73 14.31 -12.95
N LEU A 108 -22.03 13.63 -12.03
CA LEU A 108 -20.75 14.11 -11.48
C LEU A 108 -19.68 14.23 -12.58
N TRP A 109 -19.62 13.27 -13.51
CA TRP A 109 -18.71 13.33 -14.64
C TRP A 109 -19.00 14.51 -15.56
N GLU A 110 -20.25 14.66 -15.99
CA GLU A 110 -20.68 15.75 -16.88
C GLU A 110 -20.46 17.12 -16.23
N TRP A 111 -20.62 17.20 -14.91
CA TRP A 111 -20.40 18.43 -14.16
C TRP A 111 -18.93 18.79 -14.03
N LEU A 112 -18.06 17.82 -13.69
CA LEU A 112 -16.62 18.06 -13.51
C LEU A 112 -15.88 18.24 -14.83
N PHE A 113 -16.17 17.39 -15.82
CA PHE A 113 -15.51 17.39 -17.11
C PHE A 113 -16.38 18.06 -18.16
N ASP A 114 -16.44 19.39 -18.11
CA ASP A 114 -17.11 20.21 -19.11
C ASP A 114 -16.15 21.17 -19.82
N GLY A 115 -16.52 21.59 -21.03
CA GLY A 115 -15.80 22.58 -21.82
C GLY A 115 -14.29 22.31 -21.91
N PRO A 116 -13.43 23.26 -21.51
CA PRO A 116 -11.97 23.13 -21.63
C PRO A 116 -11.37 22.08 -20.67
N ILE A 117 -12.05 21.75 -19.56
CA ILE A 117 -11.61 20.70 -18.64
C ILE A 117 -11.75 19.32 -19.30
N ARG A 118 -12.86 19.08 -20.00
CA ARG A 118 -13.08 17.85 -20.78
C ARG A 118 -12.00 17.67 -21.85
N GLN A 119 -11.72 18.72 -22.63
CA GLN A 119 -10.70 18.68 -23.67
C GLN A 119 -9.31 18.34 -23.10
N THR A 120 -9.01 18.87 -21.91
CA THR A 120 -7.75 18.58 -21.20
C THR A 120 -7.67 17.12 -20.77
N LEU A 121 -8.75 16.57 -20.20
CA LEU A 121 -8.84 15.16 -19.83
C LEU A 121 -8.65 14.25 -21.05
N GLU A 122 -9.42 14.47 -22.12
CA GLU A 122 -9.39 13.63 -23.32
C GLU A 122 -8.00 13.60 -23.96
N ARG A 123 -7.33 14.75 -24.04
CA ARG A 123 -5.95 14.82 -24.54
C ARG A 123 -4.94 14.14 -23.62
N SER A 124 -5.10 14.30 -22.30
CA SER A 124 -4.25 13.62 -21.31
C SER A 124 -4.40 12.10 -21.39
N LEU A 125 -5.63 11.60 -21.55
CA LEU A 125 -5.92 10.18 -21.79
C LEU A 125 -5.31 9.70 -23.11
N GLY A 126 -5.43 10.48 -24.19
CA GLY A 126 -4.81 10.15 -25.47
C GLY A 126 -3.29 10.01 -25.37
N MET A 127 -2.63 10.89 -24.61
CA MET A 127 -1.18 10.78 -24.33
C MET A 127 -0.84 9.53 -23.52
N ALA A 128 -1.62 9.23 -22.47
CA ALA A 128 -1.47 8.04 -21.64
C ALA A 128 -1.59 6.75 -22.45
N ILE A 129 -2.63 6.64 -23.28
CA ILE A 129 -2.82 5.52 -24.21
C ILE A 129 -1.64 5.40 -25.19
N GLY A 130 -1.21 6.52 -25.79
CA GLY A 130 -0.10 6.55 -26.73
C GLY A 130 1.24 6.11 -26.12
N GLN A 131 1.46 6.42 -24.84
CA GLN A 131 2.67 6.04 -24.10
C GLN A 131 2.55 4.69 -23.38
N LYS A 132 1.37 4.05 -23.42
CA LYS A 132 1.06 2.81 -22.68
C LYS A 132 1.36 2.94 -21.18
N ARG A 133 1.14 4.13 -20.63
CA ARG A 133 1.29 4.44 -19.20
C ARG A 133 -0.07 4.93 -18.67
N PRO A 134 -0.43 4.65 -17.41
CA PRO A 134 -1.68 5.14 -16.88
C PRO A 134 -1.62 6.64 -16.60
N LEU A 135 -2.76 7.33 -16.68
CA LEU A 135 -2.91 8.73 -16.29
C LEU A 135 -3.13 8.82 -14.78
N LYS A 136 -2.30 9.55 -14.05
CA LYS A 136 -2.57 9.91 -12.65
C LYS A 136 -3.54 11.08 -12.62
N LEU A 137 -4.78 10.84 -12.18
CA LEU A 137 -5.80 11.87 -12.07
C LEU A 137 -6.04 12.19 -10.60
N ARG A 138 -5.69 13.41 -10.20
CA ARG A 138 -5.85 13.88 -8.82
C ARG A 138 -6.95 14.91 -8.73
N LEU A 139 -7.83 14.76 -7.74
CA LEU A 139 -8.92 15.70 -7.48
C LEU A 139 -8.75 16.36 -6.11
N GLU A 140 -8.57 17.67 -6.11
CA GLU A 140 -8.65 18.52 -4.93
C GLU A 140 -10.07 19.08 -4.79
N VAL A 141 -10.72 18.83 -3.66
CA VAL A 141 -12.07 19.33 -3.36
C VAL A 141 -11.99 20.29 -2.19
N ARG A 142 -11.99 21.60 -2.46
CA ARG A 142 -11.90 22.64 -1.42
C ARG A 142 -13.23 22.96 -0.75
N PRO A 143 -14.38 22.97 -1.45
CA PRO A 143 -15.66 23.21 -0.83
C PRO A 143 -16.08 22.02 0.03
N HIS A 144 -16.32 22.29 1.31
CA HIS A 144 -16.48 21.27 2.34
C HIS A 144 -17.71 20.38 2.13
N GLU A 145 -18.79 20.93 1.56
CA GLU A 145 -20.01 20.20 1.25
C GLU A 145 -19.82 19.15 0.14
N LEU A 146 -18.85 19.36 -0.75
CA LEU A 146 -18.57 18.47 -1.87
C LEU A 146 -17.58 17.34 -1.52
N ILE A 147 -16.92 17.42 -0.35
CA ILE A 147 -15.97 16.38 0.10
C ILE A 147 -16.67 15.02 0.27
N SER A 148 -17.91 15.03 0.75
CA SER A 148 -18.65 13.78 1.00
C SER A 148 -19.15 13.06 -0.25
N LEU A 149 -19.11 13.72 -1.41
CA LEU A 149 -19.55 13.12 -2.68
C LEU A 149 -18.67 11.92 -3.05
N PRO A 150 -19.24 10.86 -3.62
CA PRO A 150 -18.52 9.66 -4.04
C PRO A 150 -17.87 9.86 -5.41
N TRP A 151 -16.93 10.81 -5.56
CA TRP A 151 -16.26 11.13 -6.83
C TRP A 151 -15.68 9.91 -7.57
N GLU A 152 -15.37 8.84 -6.84
CA GLU A 152 -14.91 7.55 -7.35
C GLU A 152 -15.89 6.91 -8.36
N ILE A 153 -17.20 7.18 -8.24
CA ILE A 153 -18.23 6.55 -9.08
C ILE A 153 -18.43 7.24 -10.44
N MET A 154 -17.69 8.31 -10.72
CA MET A 154 -17.84 9.09 -11.96
C MET A 154 -17.75 8.21 -13.22
N GLN A 155 -18.69 8.40 -14.15
CA GLN A 155 -18.82 7.61 -15.38
C GLN A 155 -18.99 8.53 -16.60
N PRO A 156 -18.25 8.32 -17.70
CA PRO A 156 -18.38 9.14 -18.90
C PRO A 156 -19.78 9.13 -19.53
N GLN A 157 -20.44 7.97 -19.48
CA GLN A 157 -21.76 7.74 -20.02
C GLN A 157 -22.34 6.46 -19.39
N PRO A 158 -23.67 6.24 -19.47
CA PRO A 158 -24.29 5.01 -19.01
C PRO A 158 -23.63 3.77 -19.64
N GLY A 159 -23.33 2.78 -18.81
CA GLY A 159 -22.71 1.51 -19.24
C GLY A 159 -21.18 1.54 -19.36
N CYS A 160 -20.52 2.69 -19.23
CA CYS A 160 -19.07 2.75 -19.08
C CYS A 160 -18.64 2.41 -17.64
N PRO A 161 -17.45 1.81 -17.44
CA PRO A 161 -16.91 1.60 -16.11
C PRO A 161 -16.69 2.94 -15.40
N ALA A 162 -16.85 2.94 -14.08
CA ALA A 162 -16.46 4.10 -13.27
C ALA A 162 -14.95 4.36 -13.40
N LEU A 163 -14.58 5.63 -13.40
CA LEU A 163 -13.21 6.11 -13.55
C LEU A 163 -12.23 5.41 -12.59
N SER A 164 -12.67 5.16 -11.34
CA SER A 164 -11.82 4.64 -10.28
C SER A 164 -11.61 3.11 -10.30
N LEU A 165 -12.09 2.42 -11.34
CA LEU A 165 -12.01 0.96 -11.47
C LEU A 165 -10.96 0.50 -12.50
N GLY A 166 -10.62 1.35 -13.46
CA GLY A 166 -9.81 0.98 -14.62
C GLY A 166 -8.31 1.17 -14.38
N PRO A 167 -7.43 0.32 -14.96
CA PRO A 167 -5.99 0.49 -14.84
C PRO A 167 -5.44 1.68 -15.65
N GLN A 168 -6.23 2.27 -16.57
CA GLN A 168 -5.80 3.39 -17.40
C GLN A 168 -5.77 4.72 -16.66
N VAL A 169 -6.55 4.85 -15.58
CA VAL A 169 -6.59 6.07 -14.75
C VAL A 169 -6.37 5.70 -13.29
N LEU A 170 -5.30 6.23 -12.73
CA LEU A 170 -4.99 6.11 -11.31
C LEU A 170 -5.61 7.31 -10.59
N PHE A 171 -6.80 7.10 -10.04
CA PHE A 171 -7.57 8.14 -9.37
C PHE A 171 -7.23 8.24 -7.88
N SER A 172 -6.94 9.45 -7.42
CA SER A 172 -6.83 9.77 -5.99
C SER A 172 -7.35 11.18 -5.70
N ARG A 173 -7.73 11.42 -4.45
CA ARG A 173 -8.00 12.76 -3.94
C ARG A 173 -6.69 13.37 -3.44
N THR A 174 -6.63 14.69 -3.37
CA THR A 174 -5.45 15.42 -2.88
C THR A 174 -5.85 16.71 -2.16
N ALA A 175 -4.89 17.40 -1.54
CA ALA A 175 -5.05 18.71 -0.93
C ALA A 175 -3.85 19.60 -1.26
N SER A 176 -4.09 20.87 -1.58
CA SER A 176 -3.00 21.83 -1.85
C SER A 176 -2.44 22.49 -0.58
N ALA A 177 -3.22 22.52 0.50
CA ALA A 177 -2.78 23.02 1.80
C ALA A 177 -1.95 21.95 2.52
N VAL A 178 -0.78 21.62 2.00
CA VAL A 178 0.13 20.60 2.54
C VAL A 178 1.58 21.12 2.49
N GLY A 179 2.40 20.75 3.48
CA GLY A 179 3.84 21.04 3.46
C GLY A 179 4.58 20.14 2.46
N PRO A 180 5.83 20.45 2.07
CA PRO A 180 6.59 19.56 1.21
C PRO A 180 6.85 18.21 1.88
N LEU A 181 6.85 17.12 1.10
CA LEU A 181 7.31 15.82 1.59
C LEU A 181 8.83 15.77 1.66
N LEU A 182 9.33 15.03 2.64
CA LEU A 182 10.73 14.62 2.65
C LEU A 182 10.96 13.61 1.52
N GLU A 183 12.02 13.83 0.73
CA GLU A 183 12.44 12.86 -0.27
C GLU A 183 12.86 11.57 0.45
N ALA A 184 12.22 10.47 0.07
CA ALA A 184 12.50 9.14 0.59
C ALA A 184 12.50 8.16 -0.57
N GLU A 185 13.56 7.34 -0.64
CA GLU A 185 13.67 6.27 -1.62
C GLU A 185 12.56 5.23 -1.39
N PRO A 186 12.03 4.60 -2.45
CA PRO A 186 11.08 3.50 -2.31
C PRO A 186 11.70 2.33 -1.53
N ASP A 187 10.89 1.67 -0.70
CA ASP A 187 11.35 0.55 0.10
C ASP A 187 11.52 -0.73 -0.75
N THR A 188 12.23 -1.71 -0.20
CA THR A 188 12.40 -3.04 -0.81
C THR A 188 11.47 -4.10 -0.21
N SER A 189 10.82 -3.79 0.91
CA SER A 189 9.93 -4.68 1.66
C SER A 189 8.69 -3.96 2.18
N LEU A 190 7.62 -4.71 2.42
CA LEU A 190 6.41 -4.21 3.10
C LEU A 190 6.53 -4.48 4.59
N ARG A 191 6.60 -3.42 5.39
CA ARG A 191 6.73 -3.47 6.84
C ARG A 191 5.53 -2.78 7.44
N ILE A 192 4.56 -3.59 7.84
CA ILE A 192 3.23 -3.16 8.26
C ILE A 192 3.16 -3.16 9.79
N LEU A 193 2.80 -2.01 10.37
CA LEU A 193 2.33 -1.94 11.75
C LEU A 193 0.81 -2.07 11.76
N LEU A 194 0.31 -3.23 12.19
CA LEU A 194 -1.12 -3.51 12.33
C LEU A 194 -1.58 -3.16 13.75
N VAL A 195 -2.51 -2.23 13.89
CA VAL A 195 -3.10 -1.81 15.16
C VAL A 195 -4.57 -2.19 15.17
N LEU A 196 -4.97 -2.97 16.16
CA LEU A 196 -6.37 -3.24 16.46
C LEU A 196 -6.76 -2.40 17.67
N GLY A 197 -7.70 -1.48 17.46
CA GLY A 197 -8.29 -0.64 18.49
C GLY A 197 -9.42 -1.33 19.25
N GLN A 198 -10.12 -0.56 20.07
CA GLN A 198 -11.28 -1.05 20.81
C GLN A 198 -12.50 -1.22 19.90
N ASP A 199 -13.18 -2.37 20.03
CA ASP A 199 -14.36 -2.79 19.24
C ASP A 199 -15.71 -2.24 19.71
N ASP A 200 -15.86 -1.80 20.96
CA ASP A 200 -17.11 -1.18 21.42
C ASP A 200 -16.90 -0.39 22.72
N PRO A 201 -17.08 0.95 22.72
CA PRO A 201 -17.07 1.74 23.95
C PRO A 201 -18.39 1.68 24.74
N GLY A 202 -19.47 1.09 24.20
CA GLY A 202 -20.84 1.20 24.73
C GLY A 202 -21.51 -0.07 25.25
N SER A 203 -21.05 -1.29 24.93
CA SER A 203 -21.69 -2.52 25.41
C SER A 203 -21.03 -3.11 26.67
N ALA A 204 -21.85 -3.40 27.68
CA ALA A 204 -21.47 -4.16 28.88
C ALA A 204 -21.10 -5.63 28.59
N GLU A 205 -21.02 -6.03 27.32
CA GLU A 205 -20.62 -7.37 26.85
C GLU A 205 -19.12 -7.48 26.52
N GLY A 206 -18.31 -6.48 26.86
CA GLY A 206 -16.87 -6.40 26.56
C GLY A 206 -16.01 -7.60 27.00
N ALA A 207 -16.52 -8.55 27.80
CA ALA A 207 -15.81 -9.79 28.11
C ALA A 207 -15.86 -10.85 26.98
N LYS A 208 -16.85 -10.81 26.07
CA LYS A 208 -16.99 -11.80 24.98
C LYS A 208 -16.15 -11.47 23.74
N ASN A 209 -15.94 -10.18 23.44
CA ASN A 209 -15.19 -9.74 22.25
C ASN A 209 -13.67 -9.73 22.46
N VAL A 210 -13.19 -9.67 23.71
CA VAL A 210 -11.74 -9.69 24.04
C VAL A 210 -11.03 -10.97 23.56
N LEU A 211 -11.74 -12.10 23.45
CA LEU A 211 -11.17 -13.34 22.91
C LEU A 211 -11.16 -13.39 21.37
N GLN A 212 -11.90 -12.52 20.70
CA GLN A 212 -12.05 -12.48 19.24
C GLN A 212 -11.02 -11.54 18.60
N LEU A 213 -10.72 -10.40 19.22
CA LEU A 213 -9.70 -9.45 18.75
C LEU A 213 -8.33 -10.10 18.46
N PRO A 214 -7.76 -10.97 19.31
CA PRO A 214 -6.52 -11.69 18.98
C PRO A 214 -6.65 -12.66 17.80
N GLN A 215 -7.81 -13.25 17.57
CA GLN A 215 -8.05 -14.15 16.44
C GLN A 215 -8.18 -13.36 15.14
N GLU A 216 -8.90 -12.24 15.18
CA GLU A 216 -9.03 -11.31 14.06
C GLU A 216 -7.68 -10.69 13.69
N ALA A 217 -6.90 -10.30 14.70
CA ALA A 217 -5.54 -9.83 14.57
C ALA A 217 -4.64 -10.83 13.83
N GLU A 218 -4.69 -12.10 14.23
CA GLU A 218 -3.90 -13.16 13.60
C GLU A 218 -4.41 -13.47 12.19
N ALA A 219 -5.74 -13.50 11.98
CA ALA A 219 -6.33 -13.71 10.66
C ALA A 219 -5.95 -12.58 9.67
N LEU A 220 -6.01 -11.32 10.11
CA LEU A 220 -5.59 -10.16 9.32
C LEU A 220 -4.10 -10.19 9.03
N LYS A 221 -3.28 -10.49 10.04
CA LYS A 221 -1.83 -10.67 9.87
C LYS A 221 -1.51 -11.72 8.83
N GLN A 222 -2.07 -12.93 8.96
CA GLN A 222 -1.87 -14.01 8.02
C GLN A 222 -2.36 -13.63 6.63
N LEU A 223 -3.51 -12.96 6.51
CA LEU A 223 -4.04 -12.49 5.23
C LEU A 223 -3.06 -11.51 4.56
N LEU A 224 -2.53 -10.53 5.29
CA LEU A 224 -1.57 -9.55 4.77
C LEU A 224 -0.25 -10.22 4.34
N GLU A 225 0.29 -11.12 5.17
CA GLU A 225 1.55 -11.82 4.88
C GLU A 225 1.39 -12.81 3.71
N LEU A 226 0.32 -13.62 3.69
CA LEU A 226 0.05 -14.60 2.64
C LEU A 226 -0.31 -13.96 1.30
N SER A 227 -1.09 -12.87 1.32
CA SER A 227 -1.46 -12.15 0.09
C SER A 227 -0.23 -11.53 -0.58
N ALA A 228 0.78 -11.19 0.22
CA ALA A 228 2.05 -10.67 -0.28
C ALA A 228 3.06 -11.76 -0.69
N SER A 229 3.05 -12.92 -0.03
CA SER A 229 4.05 -13.98 -0.23
C SER A 229 3.80 -14.89 -1.44
N ARG A 230 2.60 -14.91 -2.02
CA ARG A 230 2.20 -15.92 -3.01
C ARG A 230 2.68 -15.70 -4.44
N LEU A 231 3.47 -14.67 -4.75
CA LEU A 231 3.67 -14.25 -6.14
C LEU A 231 5.10 -13.77 -6.45
N SER A 232 5.80 -14.51 -7.33
CA SER A 232 6.86 -13.94 -8.16
C SER A 232 6.19 -13.14 -9.27
N TYR A 233 6.16 -11.82 -9.14
CA TYR A 233 5.72 -10.96 -10.23
C TYR A 233 6.79 -10.95 -11.33
N GLN A 234 6.47 -11.42 -12.54
CA GLN A 234 7.30 -11.23 -13.75
C GLN A 234 8.80 -11.61 -13.60
N GLY A 235 9.12 -12.65 -12.81
CA GLY A 235 10.51 -13.06 -12.57
C GLY A 235 11.29 -12.20 -11.55
N ALA A 236 10.64 -11.20 -10.94
CA ALA A 236 11.17 -10.45 -9.80
C ALA A 236 11.01 -11.24 -8.49
N ASN A 237 11.95 -11.05 -7.57
CA ASN A 237 11.92 -11.69 -6.25
C ASN A 237 10.61 -11.33 -5.51
N PRO A 238 10.01 -12.29 -4.78
CA PRO A 238 8.86 -12.02 -3.94
C PRO A 238 9.21 -10.92 -2.93
N VAL A 239 8.28 -9.99 -2.73
CA VAL A 239 8.43 -8.93 -1.74
C VAL A 239 8.30 -9.56 -0.36
N VAL A 240 9.26 -9.28 0.52
CA VAL A 240 9.13 -9.65 1.93
C VAL A 240 8.06 -8.75 2.55
N CYS A 241 7.01 -9.36 3.07
CA CYS A 241 5.96 -8.69 3.84
C CYS A 241 6.04 -9.14 5.29
N GLN A 242 6.16 -8.19 6.21
CA GLN A 242 6.24 -8.42 7.64
C GLN A 242 5.20 -7.59 8.35
N VAL A 243 4.43 -8.22 9.23
CA VAL A 243 3.40 -7.56 10.00
C VAL A 243 3.73 -7.66 11.48
N GLN A 244 3.87 -6.51 12.14
CA GLN A 244 3.89 -6.43 13.60
C GLN A 244 2.51 -5.97 14.08
N THR A 245 1.93 -6.72 15.01
CA THR A 245 0.60 -6.43 15.52
C THR A 245 0.65 -5.82 16.93
N LEU A 246 -0.16 -4.78 17.15
CA LEU A 246 -0.48 -4.23 18.47
C LEU A 246 -1.99 -4.33 18.70
N ILE A 247 -2.39 -5.05 19.75
CA ILE A 247 -3.80 -5.21 20.14
C ILE A 247 -4.06 -4.29 21.33
N GLU A 248 -5.05 -3.42 21.16
CA GLU A 248 -5.46 -2.39 22.13
C GLU A 248 -4.28 -1.66 22.82
N PRO A 249 -3.31 -1.11 22.05
CA PRO A 249 -2.15 -0.44 22.65
C PRO A 249 -2.59 0.84 23.37
N ASP A 250 -1.81 1.27 24.37
CA ASP A 250 -1.89 2.68 24.77
C ASP A 250 -1.13 3.59 23.79
N ALA A 251 -1.42 4.89 23.82
CA ALA A 251 -0.81 5.88 22.95
C ALA A 251 0.73 5.83 22.99
N LYS A 252 1.30 5.66 24.19
CA LYS A 252 2.75 5.60 24.40
C LYS A 252 3.37 4.38 23.73
N THR A 253 2.73 3.22 23.82
CA THR A 253 3.18 1.97 23.20
C THR A 253 3.13 2.07 21.68
N LEU A 254 2.06 2.65 21.15
CA LEU A 254 1.92 2.91 19.72
C LEU A 254 3.00 3.87 19.21
N LEU A 255 3.15 5.04 19.83
CA LEU A 255 4.14 6.04 19.42
C LEU A 255 5.56 5.48 19.52
N LYS A 256 5.88 4.73 20.58
CA LYS A 256 7.20 4.08 20.72
C LYS A 256 7.46 3.05 19.61
N ALA A 257 6.45 2.33 19.14
CA ALA A 257 6.60 1.41 18.02
C ALA A 257 6.86 2.17 16.72
N LEU A 258 6.18 3.29 16.49
CA LEU A 258 6.40 4.16 15.33
C LEU A 258 7.78 4.80 15.34
N GLU A 259 8.25 5.30 16.49
CA GLU A 259 9.58 5.91 16.70
C GLU A 259 10.76 5.00 16.30
N THR A 260 10.54 3.70 16.11
CA THR A 260 11.57 2.80 15.56
C THR A 260 11.97 3.13 14.12
N GLY A 261 11.12 3.84 13.37
CA GLY A 261 11.30 4.12 11.95
C GLY A 261 11.29 2.86 11.07
N TYR A 262 10.81 1.74 11.60
CA TYR A 262 10.88 0.45 10.93
C TYR A 262 9.78 0.24 9.88
N PHE A 263 8.61 0.84 10.10
CA PHE A 263 7.42 0.57 9.30
C PHE A 263 7.26 1.58 8.16
N ASN A 264 6.74 1.12 7.03
CA ASN A 264 6.36 1.97 5.90
C ASN A 264 4.86 1.98 5.64
N VAL A 265 4.12 1.04 6.24
CA VAL A 265 2.67 0.99 6.20
C VAL A 265 2.12 0.96 7.62
N PHE A 266 1.18 1.85 7.91
CA PHE A 266 0.38 1.82 9.12
C PHE A 266 -1.01 1.30 8.77
N PHE A 267 -1.49 0.29 9.47
CA PHE A 267 -2.83 -0.26 9.28
C PHE A 267 -3.59 -0.21 10.60
N TYR A 268 -4.73 0.49 10.62
CA TYR A 268 -5.60 0.56 11.78
C TYR A 268 -6.95 -0.09 11.48
N ALA A 269 -7.40 -0.98 12.36
CA ALA A 269 -8.73 -1.54 12.40
C ALA A 269 -9.35 -1.25 13.78
N GLY A 270 -10.57 -0.71 13.81
CA GLY A 270 -11.26 -0.39 15.06
C GLY A 270 -12.16 0.82 14.92
N HIS A 271 -12.70 1.31 16.04
CA HIS A 271 -13.64 2.41 16.04
C HIS A 271 -12.99 3.79 16.08
N GLY A 272 -13.63 4.73 15.38
CA GLY A 272 -13.34 6.14 15.47
C GLY A 272 -14.62 6.96 15.42
N VAL A 273 -14.53 8.20 15.90
CA VAL A 273 -15.61 9.19 15.82
C VAL A 273 -15.09 10.47 15.17
N PRO A 274 -15.93 11.17 14.38
CA PRO A 274 -15.61 12.50 13.88
C PRO A 274 -15.30 13.47 15.03
N ALA A 275 -14.30 14.34 14.80
CA ALA A 275 -13.88 15.41 15.69
C ALA A 275 -13.05 16.42 14.88
N PRO A 276 -12.93 17.69 15.31
CA PRO A 276 -12.29 18.75 14.51
C PRO A 276 -10.84 18.46 14.11
N ASP A 277 -10.10 17.73 14.95
CA ASP A 277 -8.65 17.49 14.79
C ASP A 277 -8.35 16.17 14.04
N GLY A 278 -9.21 15.79 13.09
CA GLY A 278 -9.07 14.58 12.29
C GLY A 278 -9.77 13.35 12.89
N GLY A 279 -10.77 13.57 13.75
CA GLY A 279 -11.42 12.49 14.48
C GLY A 279 -10.65 12.01 15.72
N LEU A 280 -11.29 11.12 16.48
CA LEU A 280 -10.69 10.38 17.58
C LEU A 280 -10.71 8.89 17.26
N LEU A 281 -9.54 8.27 17.29
CA LEU A 281 -9.35 6.83 17.12
C LEU A 281 -9.26 6.17 18.50
N PHE A 282 -10.08 5.17 18.78
CA PHE A 282 -10.05 4.47 20.06
C PHE A 282 -8.99 3.37 20.02
N LEU A 283 -7.96 3.51 20.85
CA LEU A 283 -6.89 2.52 20.93
C LEU A 283 -7.24 1.43 21.95
N ARG A 284 -7.71 1.83 23.13
CA ARG A 284 -8.12 0.92 24.21
C ARG A 284 -9.13 1.60 25.12
N GLN A 285 -9.67 0.88 26.10
CA GLN A 285 -10.57 1.48 27.10
C GLN A 285 -9.97 2.74 27.74
N GLY A 286 -10.65 3.87 27.54
CA GLY A 286 -10.24 5.18 28.07
C GLY A 286 -9.03 5.82 27.37
N GLY A 287 -8.49 5.20 26.33
CA GLY A 287 -7.36 5.71 25.55
C GLY A 287 -7.76 5.95 24.09
N SER A 288 -7.75 7.21 23.66
CA SER A 288 -7.95 7.62 22.27
C SER A 288 -6.79 8.47 21.78
N LEU A 289 -6.73 8.67 20.46
CA LEU A 289 -5.71 9.48 19.81
C LEU A 289 -6.37 10.27 18.67
N SER A 290 -6.12 11.57 18.60
CA SER A 290 -6.63 12.40 17.50
C SER A 290 -5.86 12.16 16.21
N GLY A 291 -6.45 12.52 15.07
CA GLY A 291 -5.75 12.49 13.78
C GLY A 291 -4.47 13.32 13.80
N THR A 292 -4.50 14.49 14.42
CA THR A 292 -3.34 15.39 14.57
C THR A 292 -2.22 14.75 15.39
N GLU A 293 -2.54 14.18 16.56
CA GLU A 293 -1.56 13.49 17.41
C GLU A 293 -0.98 12.26 16.70
N LEU A 294 -1.82 11.51 15.96
CA LEU A 294 -1.36 10.33 15.22
C LEU A 294 -0.39 10.74 14.11
N ALA A 295 -0.68 11.83 13.41
CA ALA A 295 0.18 12.34 12.35
C ALA A 295 1.61 12.65 12.84
N GLN A 296 1.74 13.16 14.07
CA GLN A 296 3.05 13.41 14.69
C GLN A 296 3.86 12.12 14.89
N GLY A 297 3.18 10.98 15.07
CA GLY A 297 3.81 9.67 15.12
C GLY A 297 4.07 9.06 13.75
N LEU A 298 3.25 9.33 12.73
CA LEU A 298 3.37 8.69 11.42
C LEU A 298 4.38 9.40 10.50
N ALA A 299 4.20 10.71 10.29
CA ALA A 299 4.91 11.47 9.27
C ALA A 299 6.45 11.48 9.43
N PRO A 300 7.03 11.70 10.63
CA PRO A 300 8.48 11.71 10.78
C PRO A 300 9.13 10.30 10.82
N ASN A 301 8.32 9.24 10.92
CA ASN A 301 8.80 7.88 11.21
C ASN A 301 8.71 6.92 10.01
N GLY A 302 8.74 7.43 8.78
CA GLY A 302 8.86 6.62 7.57
C GLY A 302 7.57 5.97 7.07
N ILE A 303 6.41 6.26 7.68
CA ILE A 303 5.12 5.78 7.17
C ILE A 303 4.79 6.46 5.85
N ARG A 304 4.66 5.67 4.78
CA ARG A 304 4.32 6.15 3.43
C ARG A 304 2.86 5.93 3.06
N LEU A 305 2.23 4.91 3.66
CA LEU A 305 0.78 4.66 3.53
C LEU A 305 0.16 4.39 4.89
N ALA A 306 -0.89 5.15 5.23
CA ALA A 306 -1.75 4.85 6.36
C ALA A 306 -3.11 4.33 5.85
N VAL A 307 -3.53 3.15 6.30
CA VAL A 307 -4.80 2.51 5.95
C VAL A 307 -5.68 2.45 7.18
N PHE A 308 -6.89 3.01 7.07
CA PHE A 308 -7.88 3.04 8.14
C PHE A 308 -9.11 2.26 7.73
N ASN A 309 -9.24 1.06 8.29
CA ASN A 309 -10.47 0.31 8.30
C ASN A 309 -11.31 0.74 9.51
N THR A 310 -11.73 2.00 9.49
CA THR A 310 -12.58 2.61 10.51
C THR A 310 -13.64 3.44 9.82
N CYS A 311 -14.84 3.48 10.39
CA CYS A 311 -15.92 4.32 9.87
C CYS A 311 -15.47 5.80 9.84
N TRP A 312 -15.95 6.57 8.86
CA TRP A 312 -15.81 8.04 8.79
C TRP A 312 -14.43 8.61 8.47
N GLY A 313 -13.36 7.82 8.34
CA GLY A 313 -12.02 8.38 8.18
C GLY A 313 -11.83 9.30 6.94
N ALA A 314 -12.70 9.18 5.92
CA ALA A 314 -12.73 10.06 4.75
C ALA A 314 -13.86 11.12 4.79
N GLN A 315 -14.57 11.27 5.92
CA GLN A 315 -15.61 12.28 6.11
C GLN A 315 -15.15 13.38 7.07
N PRO A 316 -15.52 14.63 6.80
CA PRO A 316 -15.29 15.73 7.73
C PRO A 316 -16.33 15.76 8.86
N ASP A 317 -15.93 16.33 9.99
CA ASP A 317 -16.76 16.61 11.16
C ASP A 317 -17.81 17.70 10.88
N LEU A 318 -18.89 17.69 11.66
CA LEU A 318 -20.00 18.62 11.56
C LEU A 318 -20.17 19.43 12.85
N LEU A 319 -20.08 20.75 12.76
CA LEU A 319 -20.48 21.67 13.82
C LEU A 319 -21.80 22.33 13.42
N GLN A 320 -22.88 22.10 14.19
CA GLN A 320 -24.20 22.68 13.92
C GLN A 320 -24.68 22.44 12.46
N GLN A 321 -24.48 21.22 11.95
CA GLN A 321 -24.77 20.81 10.57
C GLN A 321 -23.93 21.50 9.48
N GLN A 322 -22.93 22.31 9.85
CA GLN A 322 -21.93 22.85 8.94
C GLN A 322 -20.68 22.00 8.99
N VAL A 323 -20.09 21.75 7.83
CA VAL A 323 -18.86 20.94 7.74
C VAL A 323 -17.67 21.76 8.23
N ILE A 324 -16.86 21.20 9.12
CA ILE A 324 -15.60 21.81 9.56
C ILE A 324 -14.54 21.51 8.48
N PRO A 325 -13.91 22.53 7.87
CA PRO A 325 -12.87 22.31 6.86
C PRO A 325 -11.68 21.54 7.44
N ARG A 326 -11.10 20.60 6.66
CA ARG A 326 -9.90 19.81 7.04
C ARG A 326 -10.04 19.06 8.37
N SER A 327 -11.21 18.49 8.62
CA SER A 327 -11.49 17.72 9.85
C SER A 327 -11.59 16.22 9.60
N SER A 328 -11.53 15.76 8.34
CA SER A 328 -11.44 14.33 8.07
C SER A 328 -10.05 13.80 8.43
N LEU A 329 -9.99 12.56 8.92
CA LEU A 329 -8.72 11.92 9.28
C LEU A 329 -7.74 11.90 8.10
N ALA A 330 -8.23 11.59 6.89
CA ALA A 330 -7.38 11.55 5.71
C ALA A 330 -6.79 12.92 5.34
N GLU A 331 -7.57 14.01 5.39
CA GLU A 331 -7.06 15.34 5.12
C GLU A 331 -6.06 15.82 6.17
N VAL A 332 -6.33 15.56 7.46
CA VAL A 332 -5.46 15.94 8.57
C VAL A 332 -4.11 15.23 8.47
N LEU A 333 -4.11 13.91 8.27
CA LEU A 333 -2.88 13.14 8.11
C LEU A 333 -2.07 13.59 6.89
N LEU A 334 -2.74 13.86 5.76
CA LEU A 334 -2.09 14.37 4.56
C LEU A 334 -1.47 15.77 4.79
N HIS A 335 -2.19 16.66 5.47
CA HIS A 335 -1.74 18.00 5.86
C HIS A 335 -0.46 17.96 6.70
N HIS A 336 -0.36 16.99 7.61
CA HIS A 336 0.79 16.79 8.48
C HIS A 336 1.93 15.97 7.84
N GLY A 337 1.84 15.63 6.56
CA GLY A 337 2.95 15.05 5.80
C GLY A 337 2.93 13.52 5.68
N VAL A 338 1.82 12.85 5.99
CA VAL A 338 1.66 11.43 5.62
C VAL A 338 1.46 11.35 4.10
N PRO A 339 2.30 10.62 3.33
CA PRO A 339 2.29 10.69 1.87
C PRO A 339 1.01 10.15 1.20
N ALA A 340 0.42 9.10 1.74
CA ALA A 340 -0.84 8.54 1.26
C ALA A 340 -1.69 8.03 2.42
N VAL A 341 -3.00 8.27 2.33
CA VAL A 341 -3.98 7.84 3.33
C VAL A 341 -5.16 7.20 2.63
N LEU A 342 -5.47 5.97 3.00
CA LEU A 342 -6.66 5.26 2.55
C LEU A 342 -7.63 5.16 3.73
N ALA A 343 -8.82 5.75 3.61
CA ALA A 343 -9.81 5.75 4.67
C ALA A 343 -11.20 5.44 4.13
N MET A 344 -12.05 4.84 4.97
CA MET A 344 -13.42 4.54 4.59
C MET A 344 -14.32 5.77 4.72
N ARG A 345 -15.21 5.97 3.73
CA ARG A 345 -16.21 7.04 3.78
C ARG A 345 -17.32 6.75 4.80
N ASP A 346 -17.81 5.51 4.85
CA ASP A 346 -18.87 5.06 5.75
C ASP A 346 -18.50 3.66 6.30
N SER A 347 -19.39 3.07 7.11
CA SER A 347 -19.22 1.70 7.62
C SER A 347 -19.14 0.69 6.49
N ILE A 348 -18.20 -0.25 6.60
CA ILE A 348 -17.98 -1.37 5.69
C ILE A 348 -18.18 -2.66 6.49
N ALA A 349 -18.81 -3.68 5.90
CA ALA A 349 -18.96 -4.96 6.58
C ALA A 349 -17.63 -5.72 6.63
N ASP A 350 -17.37 -6.49 7.69
CA ASP A 350 -16.08 -7.19 7.89
C ASP A 350 -15.65 -8.01 6.67
N HIS A 351 -16.55 -8.83 6.14
CA HIS A 351 -16.26 -9.67 4.97
C HIS A 351 -15.91 -8.85 3.71
N GLU A 352 -16.56 -7.71 3.49
CA GLU A 352 -16.23 -6.78 2.40
C GLU A 352 -14.86 -6.13 2.62
N ALA A 353 -14.58 -5.70 3.85
CA ALA A 353 -13.30 -5.13 4.22
C ALA A 353 -12.16 -6.14 4.02
N LEU A 354 -12.34 -7.39 4.46
CA LEU A 354 -11.37 -8.47 4.28
C LEU A 354 -11.10 -8.75 2.79
N SER A 355 -12.15 -8.84 1.96
CA SER A 355 -12.01 -8.99 0.51
C SER A 355 -11.24 -7.83 -0.13
N PHE A 356 -11.49 -6.60 0.33
CA PHE A 356 -10.75 -5.42 -0.12
C PHE A 356 -9.27 -5.48 0.29
N ILE A 357 -8.99 -5.73 1.57
CA ILE A 357 -7.63 -5.78 2.14
C ILE A 357 -6.80 -6.86 1.44
N GLN A 358 -7.39 -8.02 1.14
CA GLN A 358 -6.71 -9.11 0.44
C GLN A 358 -6.18 -8.67 -0.92
N VAL A 359 -7.03 -8.02 -1.73
CA VAL A 359 -6.64 -7.57 -3.08
C VAL A 359 -5.71 -6.37 -3.00
N LEU A 360 -5.92 -5.45 -2.05
CA LEU A 360 -5.02 -4.32 -1.81
C LEU A 360 -3.61 -4.80 -1.46
N ALA A 361 -3.48 -5.65 -0.44
CA ALA A 361 -2.19 -6.16 0.03
C ALA A 361 -1.45 -6.92 -1.06
N ARG A 362 -2.17 -7.70 -1.86
CA ARG A 362 -1.62 -8.35 -3.05
C ARG A 362 -1.09 -7.33 -4.05
N GLY A 363 -1.88 -6.31 -4.40
CA GLY A 363 -1.45 -5.27 -5.35
C GLY A 363 -0.21 -4.51 -4.88
N LEU A 364 -0.13 -4.18 -3.59
CA LEU A 364 1.05 -3.54 -2.99
C LEU A 364 2.28 -4.44 -3.07
N ALA A 365 2.13 -5.74 -2.79
CA ALA A 365 3.23 -6.71 -2.89
C ALA A 365 3.66 -7.01 -4.33
N GLU A 366 2.75 -6.87 -5.29
CA GLU A 366 3.03 -6.86 -6.72
C GLU A 366 3.67 -5.54 -7.21
N ARG A 367 4.09 -4.66 -6.27
CA ARG A 367 4.74 -3.36 -6.52
C ARG A 367 3.87 -2.40 -7.34
N GLN A 368 2.56 -2.61 -7.37
CA GLN A 368 1.64 -1.72 -8.08
C GLN A 368 1.60 -0.36 -7.36
N PRO A 369 1.43 0.76 -8.10
CA PRO A 369 1.08 2.03 -7.49
C PRO A 369 -0.14 1.87 -6.56
N ILE A 370 -0.15 2.57 -5.43
CA ILE A 370 -1.23 2.45 -4.42
C ILE A 370 -2.61 2.65 -5.07
N ALA A 371 -2.76 3.67 -5.92
CA ALA A 371 -4.00 3.96 -6.62
C ALA A 371 -4.45 2.80 -7.55
N GLN A 372 -3.51 2.06 -8.14
CA GLN A 372 -3.82 0.88 -8.95
C GLN A 372 -4.26 -0.30 -8.08
N ALA A 373 -3.58 -0.55 -6.96
CA ALA A 373 -3.98 -1.57 -6.00
C ALA A 373 -5.39 -1.31 -5.44
N VAL A 374 -5.72 -0.05 -5.14
CA VAL A 374 -7.07 0.37 -4.73
C VAL A 374 -8.09 0.15 -5.85
N ALA A 375 -7.77 0.51 -7.11
CA ALA A 375 -8.68 0.30 -8.25
C ALA A 375 -9.01 -1.20 -8.45
N LEU A 376 -8.01 -2.08 -8.38
CA LEU A 376 -8.19 -3.53 -8.45
C LEU A 376 -9.07 -4.06 -7.30
N ALA A 377 -8.83 -3.58 -6.08
CA ALA A 377 -9.63 -3.97 -4.92
C ALA A 377 -11.10 -3.49 -5.03
N ARG A 378 -11.35 -2.28 -5.54
CA ARG A 378 -12.71 -1.81 -5.86
C ARG A 378 -13.37 -2.64 -6.95
N GLN A 379 -12.63 -3.01 -8.00
CA GLN A 379 -13.14 -3.88 -9.08
C GLN A 379 -13.54 -5.26 -8.54
N HIS A 380 -12.75 -5.82 -7.63
CA HIS A 380 -13.05 -7.09 -6.97
C HIS A 380 -14.36 -7.00 -6.17
N LEU A 381 -14.51 -5.97 -5.32
CA LEU A 381 -15.74 -5.74 -4.57
C LEU A 381 -16.95 -5.55 -5.49
N LEU A 382 -16.83 -4.77 -6.55
CA LEU A 382 -17.92 -4.58 -7.51
C LEU A 382 -18.35 -5.89 -8.16
N THR A 383 -17.39 -6.77 -8.46
CA THR A 383 -17.66 -8.07 -9.09
C THR A 383 -18.33 -9.03 -8.11
N ALA A 384 -17.88 -9.05 -6.86
CA ALA A 384 -18.41 -9.89 -5.80
C ALA A 384 -19.82 -9.45 -5.34
N TYR A 385 -20.04 -8.15 -5.18
CA TYR A 385 -21.24 -7.60 -4.52
C TYR A 385 -22.20 -6.85 -5.44
N ARG A 386 -21.89 -6.71 -6.74
CA ARG A 386 -22.63 -5.94 -7.76
C ARG A 386 -22.42 -4.42 -7.69
N PHE A 387 -22.76 -3.75 -8.80
CA PHE A 387 -22.53 -2.31 -9.00
C PHE A 387 -23.31 -1.41 -8.04
N ASN A 388 -24.54 -1.78 -7.67
CA ASN A 388 -25.39 -0.99 -6.78
C ASN A 388 -25.09 -1.20 -5.29
N HIS A 389 -24.11 -2.04 -4.95
CA HIS A 389 -23.60 -2.20 -3.60
C HIS A 389 -22.56 -1.12 -3.29
N THR A 390 -22.62 -0.48 -2.12
CA THR A 390 -21.76 0.67 -1.80
C THR A 390 -20.33 0.30 -1.46
N ALA A 391 -20.06 -0.95 -1.04
CA ALA A 391 -18.75 -1.42 -0.57
C ALA A 391 -17.57 -0.95 -1.44
N TRP A 392 -17.65 -1.05 -2.77
CA TRP A 392 -16.57 -0.64 -3.68
C TRP A 392 -16.36 0.89 -3.75
N THR A 393 -17.32 1.67 -3.27
CA THR A 393 -17.29 3.14 -3.23
C THR A 393 -16.80 3.70 -1.89
N LEU A 394 -16.67 2.86 -0.85
CA LEU A 394 -16.32 3.28 0.51
C LEU A 394 -14.83 3.63 0.68
N PRO A 395 -13.87 2.87 0.15
CA PRO A 395 -12.45 3.19 0.31
C PRO A 395 -12.14 4.46 -0.49
N VAL A 396 -11.60 5.49 0.16
CA VAL A 396 -11.20 6.76 -0.45
C VAL A 396 -9.70 6.93 -0.25
N LEU A 397 -8.96 7.09 -1.34
CA LEU A 397 -7.52 7.29 -1.34
C LEU A 397 -7.19 8.77 -1.48
N TYR A 398 -6.51 9.32 -0.48
CA TYR A 398 -5.86 10.63 -0.54
C TYR A 398 -4.35 10.44 -0.74
N GLN A 399 -3.76 11.23 -1.63
CA GLN A 399 -2.32 11.24 -1.88
C GLN A 399 -1.78 12.66 -1.92
N HIS A 400 -0.59 12.83 -1.35
CA HIS A 400 0.13 14.07 -1.39
C HIS A 400 0.52 14.41 -2.84
N PRO A 401 0.43 15.68 -3.29
CA PRO A 401 0.73 16.06 -4.68
C PRO A 401 2.18 15.72 -5.11
N GLN A 402 3.13 15.73 -4.18
CA GLN A 402 4.52 15.36 -4.46
C GLN A 402 4.80 13.85 -4.38
N PHE A 403 3.83 13.04 -3.92
CA PHE A 403 4.03 11.60 -3.79
C PHE A 403 3.81 10.88 -5.11
N ASP A 404 4.77 10.07 -5.53
CA ASP A 404 4.73 9.36 -6.81
C ASP A 404 3.72 8.20 -6.82
N GLY A 405 3.35 7.69 -5.64
CA GLY A 405 2.35 6.65 -5.47
C GLY A 405 2.90 5.23 -5.35
N HIS A 406 4.22 5.02 -5.34
CA HIS A 406 4.83 3.70 -5.18
C HIS A 406 5.35 3.53 -3.76
N LEU A 407 5.00 2.42 -3.10
CA LEU A 407 5.60 2.04 -1.82
C LEU A 407 6.95 1.38 -1.98
N LEU A 408 7.09 0.56 -3.02
CA LEU A 408 8.24 -0.28 -3.25
C LEU A 408 8.96 0.12 -4.54
N HIS A 409 10.25 -0.16 -4.61
CA HIS A 409 11.03 0.08 -5.81
C HIS A 409 10.51 -0.78 -6.97
N GLU A 410 10.21 -0.16 -8.12
CA GLU A 410 9.94 -0.90 -9.34
C GLU A 410 11.19 -1.70 -9.71
N VAL A 411 11.04 -3.01 -9.91
CA VAL A 411 12.11 -3.77 -10.54
C VAL A 411 12.08 -3.36 -12.00
N GLY A 412 12.99 -2.46 -12.39
CA GLY A 412 13.17 -2.10 -13.77
C GLY A 412 13.40 -3.37 -14.58
N LEU A 413 12.38 -3.82 -15.31
CA LEU A 413 12.62 -4.60 -16.52
C LEU A 413 13.60 -3.76 -17.32
N ALA A 414 14.78 -4.30 -17.61
CA ALA A 414 15.77 -3.66 -18.45
C ALA A 414 15.14 -3.36 -19.83
N VAL A 415 14.48 -2.21 -19.95
CA VAL A 415 13.93 -1.70 -21.20
C VAL A 415 15.11 -1.06 -21.92
N THR A 416 15.67 -1.84 -22.83
CA THR A 416 16.33 -1.43 -24.08
C THR A 416 16.95 -0.01 -24.04
N GLN A 417 18.20 0.08 -23.57
CA GLN A 417 19.06 1.21 -23.91
C GLN A 417 20.13 0.78 -24.92
N LEU A 418 20.36 1.69 -25.87
CA LEU A 418 21.10 1.66 -27.14
C LEU A 418 22.31 0.69 -27.26
N PRO A 419 22.58 0.17 -28.48
CA PRO A 419 23.69 -0.76 -28.72
C PRO A 419 25.04 -0.06 -28.52
N GLY A 420 25.87 -0.54 -27.59
CA GLY A 420 27.27 -0.12 -27.47
C GLY A 420 27.86 0.03 -26.07
N GLN A 421 27.13 -0.23 -24.99
CA GLN A 421 27.73 -0.34 -23.66
C GLN A 421 27.62 -1.79 -23.17
N ASP A 422 28.67 -2.56 -23.46
CA ASP A 422 28.92 -3.84 -22.80
C ASP A 422 29.27 -3.57 -21.34
N LEU A 423 28.26 -3.40 -20.49
CA LEU A 423 28.36 -3.86 -19.12
C LEU A 423 27.86 -5.29 -19.14
N GLN A 424 28.81 -6.21 -19.07
CA GLN A 424 28.57 -7.64 -18.89
C GLN A 424 27.42 -7.81 -17.90
N SER A 425 26.41 -8.59 -18.29
CA SER A 425 25.44 -9.18 -17.37
C SER A 425 26.22 -9.71 -16.17
N THR A 426 26.28 -8.95 -15.07
CA THR A 426 26.91 -9.41 -13.84
C THR A 426 26.02 -10.52 -13.32
N GLN A 427 26.35 -11.75 -13.70
CA GLN A 427 25.77 -12.95 -13.13
C GLN A 427 25.88 -12.79 -11.61
N SER A 428 24.74 -12.74 -10.94
CA SER A 428 24.69 -12.52 -9.49
C SER A 428 25.47 -13.64 -8.81
N VAL A 429 26.43 -13.29 -7.96
CA VAL A 429 27.12 -14.28 -7.13
C VAL A 429 26.23 -14.62 -5.95
N VAL A 430 26.10 -15.91 -5.67
CA VAL A 430 25.16 -16.47 -4.70
C VAL A 430 25.86 -17.50 -3.85
N LEU A 431 25.39 -17.63 -2.62
CA LEU A 431 25.62 -18.79 -1.78
C LEU A 431 24.40 -19.70 -1.91
N ARG A 432 24.57 -20.95 -2.34
CA ARG A 432 23.48 -21.91 -2.60
C ARG A 432 23.62 -23.12 -1.69
N CYS A 433 22.52 -23.62 -1.12
CA CYS A 433 22.52 -24.89 -0.41
C CYS A 433 22.60 -26.06 -1.41
N LEU A 434 23.57 -26.95 -1.25
CA LEU A 434 23.76 -28.10 -2.14
C LEU A 434 22.68 -29.18 -1.93
N ASN A 435 22.19 -29.33 -0.69
CA ASN A 435 21.13 -30.30 -0.37
C ASN A 435 19.74 -29.79 -0.79
N ASN A 436 19.56 -28.48 -0.90
CA ASN A 436 18.33 -27.86 -1.39
C ASN A 436 18.65 -26.66 -2.29
N PRO A 437 18.86 -26.90 -3.60
CA PRO A 437 19.29 -25.88 -4.55
C PRO A 437 18.31 -24.70 -4.71
N SER A 438 17.05 -24.85 -4.27
CA SER A 438 16.08 -23.74 -4.24
C SER A 438 16.38 -22.71 -3.14
N ARG A 439 17.19 -23.08 -2.14
CA ARG A 439 17.68 -22.17 -1.09
C ARG A 439 19.00 -21.54 -1.54
N MET A 440 18.92 -20.27 -1.95
CA MET A 440 20.08 -19.49 -2.38
C MET A 440 20.00 -18.06 -1.85
N TRP A 441 21.15 -17.49 -1.55
CA TRP A 441 21.31 -16.16 -0.97
C TRP A 441 22.26 -15.36 -1.85
N ARG A 442 21.75 -14.29 -2.46
CA ARG A 442 22.56 -13.41 -3.31
C ARG A 442 23.40 -12.47 -2.45
N LEU A 443 24.59 -12.13 -2.94
CA LEU A 443 25.38 -11.04 -2.37
C LEU A 443 24.78 -9.71 -2.82
N TYR A 444 24.16 -8.96 -1.92
CA TYR A 444 23.60 -7.64 -2.21
C TYR A 444 24.70 -6.59 -2.05
N ASP A 445 24.92 -5.78 -3.09
CA ASP A 445 26.03 -4.82 -3.15
C ASP A 445 27.40 -5.47 -2.85
N GLY A 446 27.54 -6.74 -3.29
CA GLY A 446 28.74 -7.52 -3.05
C GLY A 446 28.90 -7.99 -1.60
N TYR A 447 27.87 -7.97 -0.75
CA TYR A 447 27.95 -8.32 0.68
C TYR A 447 26.89 -9.35 1.09
N LEU A 448 27.22 -10.23 2.05
CA LEU A 448 26.32 -11.22 2.64
C LEU A 448 26.75 -11.54 4.08
N ARG A 449 25.86 -11.32 5.05
CA ARG A 449 26.07 -11.66 6.47
C ARG A 449 25.47 -13.02 6.79
N VAL A 450 26.23 -13.82 7.53
CA VAL A 450 25.84 -15.17 7.95
C VAL A 450 25.84 -15.22 9.48
N GLY A 451 24.77 -15.74 10.07
CA GLY A 451 24.70 -15.89 11.52
C GLY A 451 23.40 -16.51 12.02
N ARG A 452 23.25 -16.56 13.34
CA ARG A 452 22.07 -17.13 14.01
C ARG A 452 21.02 -16.09 14.36
N LEU A 453 21.42 -14.81 14.44
CA LEU A 453 20.51 -13.72 14.75
C LEU A 453 19.71 -13.29 13.50
N PRO A 454 18.49 -12.73 13.66
CA PRO A 454 17.62 -12.32 12.55
C PRO A 454 18.15 -11.15 11.71
N ASP A 455 19.20 -10.46 12.15
CA ASP A 455 19.86 -9.35 11.46
C ASP A 455 20.84 -9.79 10.36
N ASN A 456 21.08 -11.10 10.22
CA ASN A 456 21.92 -11.67 9.17
C ASN A 456 21.09 -11.97 7.90
N ASP A 457 21.75 -11.86 6.74
CA ASP A 457 21.12 -12.13 5.45
C ASP A 457 20.90 -13.64 5.23
N LEU A 458 21.81 -14.48 5.73
CA LEU A 458 21.66 -15.93 5.90
C LEU A 458 21.54 -16.28 7.38
N VAL A 459 20.34 -16.71 7.79
CA VAL A 459 20.07 -17.18 9.16
C VAL A 459 20.19 -18.70 9.25
N ILE A 460 21.16 -19.17 10.05
CA ILE A 460 21.34 -20.59 10.37
C ILE A 460 21.09 -20.78 11.86
N LEU A 461 20.00 -21.51 12.19
CA LEU A 461 19.54 -21.68 13.57
C LEU A 461 20.31 -22.74 14.38
N GLU A 462 21.32 -23.35 13.77
CA GLU A 462 22.12 -24.40 14.38
C GLU A 462 22.92 -23.87 15.59
N PRO A 463 22.98 -24.59 16.73
CA PRO A 463 23.62 -24.09 17.95
C PRO A 463 25.11 -23.74 17.82
N TRP A 464 25.80 -24.38 16.86
CA TRP A 464 27.21 -24.12 16.58
C TRP A 464 27.44 -22.86 15.74
N VAL A 465 26.38 -22.20 15.25
CA VAL A 465 26.47 -20.92 14.54
C VAL A 465 26.34 -19.75 15.53
N SER A 466 27.34 -18.86 15.52
CA SER A 466 27.35 -17.64 16.33
C SER A 466 26.29 -16.62 15.87
N GLY A 467 25.93 -15.69 16.75
CA GLY A 467 24.90 -14.68 16.45
C GLY A 467 25.21 -13.86 15.19
N GLN A 468 26.44 -13.35 15.10
CA GLN A 468 27.08 -12.89 13.87
C GLN A 468 28.26 -13.85 13.62
N HIS A 469 28.21 -14.64 12.55
CA HIS A 469 29.13 -15.75 12.34
C HIS A 469 30.22 -15.39 11.35
N ALA A 470 29.84 -15.02 10.13
CA ALA A 470 30.76 -14.72 9.06
C ALA A 470 30.16 -13.71 8.10
N GLU A 471 31.02 -13.11 7.28
CA GLU A 471 30.65 -12.19 6.22
C GLU A 471 31.32 -12.64 4.94
N ILE A 472 30.58 -12.66 3.85
CA ILE A 472 31.12 -12.80 2.50
C ILE A 472 30.98 -11.45 1.82
N PHE A 473 32.09 -10.90 1.33
CA PHE A 473 32.06 -9.60 0.68
C PHE A 473 33.01 -9.51 -0.52
N SER A 474 32.76 -8.57 -1.42
CA SER A 474 33.60 -8.27 -2.56
C SER A 474 34.48 -7.04 -2.34
N ARG A 475 35.63 -7.00 -3.01
CA ARG A 475 36.48 -5.81 -3.13
C ARG A 475 36.90 -5.66 -4.60
N THR A 476 36.85 -4.44 -5.10
CA THR A 476 37.42 -4.12 -6.41
C THR A 476 38.94 -3.95 -6.27
N GLN A 477 39.69 -4.74 -7.01
CA GLN A 477 41.13 -4.60 -7.18
C GLN A 477 41.44 -4.20 -8.62
N PHE A 478 42.58 -3.54 -8.84
CA PHE A 478 42.99 -3.11 -10.17
C PHE A 478 44.22 -3.91 -10.58
N GLU A 479 44.02 -4.89 -11.46
CA GLU A 479 45.12 -5.60 -12.13
C GLU A 479 45.32 -5.02 -13.53
N GLN A 480 46.54 -4.56 -13.83
CA GLN A 480 46.91 -4.01 -15.14
C GLN A 480 45.98 -2.91 -15.69
N GLY A 481 45.32 -2.14 -14.82
CA GLY A 481 44.39 -1.07 -15.21
C GLY A 481 42.96 -1.51 -15.50
N VAL A 482 42.65 -2.81 -15.34
CA VAL A 482 41.29 -3.36 -15.43
C VAL A 482 40.76 -3.58 -14.00
N PRO A 483 39.55 -3.09 -13.67
CA PRO A 483 38.92 -3.40 -12.39
C PRO A 483 38.46 -4.87 -12.36
N GLU A 484 38.97 -5.64 -11.41
CA GLU A 484 38.53 -7.00 -11.12
C GLU A 484 37.86 -7.07 -9.73
N THR A 485 36.79 -7.84 -9.64
CA THR A 485 36.05 -8.04 -8.38
C THR A 485 36.52 -9.34 -7.71
N CYS A 486 37.16 -9.23 -6.55
CA CYS A 486 37.59 -10.37 -5.74
C CYS A 486 36.64 -10.57 -4.56
N TYR A 487 36.36 -11.82 -4.18
CA TYR A 487 35.48 -12.15 -3.05
C TYR A 487 36.27 -12.71 -1.87
N TYR A 488 35.77 -12.45 -0.67
CA TYR A 488 36.41 -12.84 0.58
C TYR A 488 35.37 -13.39 1.55
N LEU A 489 35.78 -14.39 2.33
CA LEU A 489 35.07 -14.86 3.52
C LEU A 489 35.83 -14.37 4.75
N ARG A 490 35.14 -13.67 5.65
CA ARG A 490 35.64 -13.29 6.97
C ARG A 490 34.85 -14.01 8.05
N ASP A 491 35.53 -14.87 8.81
CA ASP A 491 34.95 -15.49 9.99
C ASP A 491 35.12 -14.57 11.22
N MET A 492 34.06 -14.40 12.00
CA MET A 492 34.06 -13.67 13.28
C MET A 492 33.47 -14.53 14.41
N SER A 493 33.29 -15.83 14.16
CA SER A 493 32.50 -16.71 15.00
C SER A 493 33.31 -17.29 16.17
N ARG A 494 32.61 -18.01 17.05
CA ARG A 494 33.25 -18.80 18.13
C ARG A 494 33.82 -20.13 17.66
N ASN A 495 33.25 -20.72 16.61
CA ASN A 495 33.53 -22.09 16.19
C ASN A 495 34.24 -22.19 14.82
N GLY A 496 34.39 -21.07 14.12
CA GLY A 496 35.00 -21.00 12.80
C GLY A 496 34.06 -21.44 11.66
N SER A 497 34.48 -21.12 10.45
CA SER A 497 33.83 -21.51 9.19
C SER A 497 34.78 -22.42 8.41
N TYR A 498 34.23 -23.40 7.69
CA TYR A 498 35.02 -24.33 6.89
C TYR A 498 34.79 -24.05 5.40
N TYR A 499 35.87 -24.07 4.62
CA TYR A 499 35.80 -23.99 3.16
C TYR A 499 36.61 -25.11 2.52
N TYR A 500 36.18 -25.54 1.34
CA TYR A 500 36.88 -26.54 0.55
C TYR A 500 37.78 -25.83 -0.47
N GLY A 501 39.06 -25.69 -0.14
CA GLY A 501 40.03 -24.99 -0.99
C GLY A 501 40.60 -25.86 -2.12
N ASP A 502 41.30 -25.22 -3.06
CA ASP A 502 41.88 -25.83 -4.28
C ASP A 502 42.82 -27.02 -4.02
N GLY A 503 43.30 -27.20 -2.77
CA GLY A 503 44.11 -28.34 -2.35
C GLY A 503 43.34 -29.64 -2.09
N GLY A 504 42.01 -29.68 -2.32
CA GLY A 504 41.20 -30.90 -2.18
C GLY A 504 40.94 -31.33 -0.73
N SER A 505 40.99 -30.38 0.22
CA SER A 505 40.77 -30.64 1.65
C SER A 505 40.00 -29.50 2.32
N TRP A 506 39.18 -29.83 3.32
CA TRP A 506 38.51 -28.85 4.16
C TRP A 506 39.51 -28.07 5.01
N GLN A 507 39.42 -26.74 4.96
CA GLN A 507 40.23 -25.81 5.73
C GLN A 507 39.36 -24.98 6.67
N LEU A 508 39.86 -24.76 7.89
CA LEU A 508 39.18 -23.97 8.93
C LEU A 508 39.62 -22.50 8.84
N VAL A 509 38.66 -21.60 8.74
CA VAL A 509 38.79 -20.15 8.85
C VAL A 509 38.24 -19.76 10.22
N HIS A 510 39.08 -19.21 11.07
CA HIS A 510 38.65 -18.80 12.40
C HIS A 510 39.21 -17.43 12.73
N ARG A 511 38.32 -16.45 12.89
CA ARG A 511 38.68 -15.04 13.17
C ARG A 511 39.69 -14.49 12.17
N SER A 512 39.57 -14.91 10.91
CA SER A 512 40.46 -14.55 9.82
C SER A 512 39.66 -14.33 8.53
N GLU A 513 40.33 -13.73 7.55
CA GLU A 513 39.80 -13.44 6.23
C GLU A 513 40.55 -14.30 5.20
N VAL A 514 39.82 -14.97 4.30
CA VAL A 514 40.37 -15.77 3.21
C VAL A 514 39.72 -15.39 1.88
N PRO A 515 40.46 -15.47 0.76
CA PRO A 515 39.88 -15.29 -0.57
C PRO A 515 38.90 -16.43 -0.89
N LEU A 516 37.82 -16.12 -1.60
CA LEU A 516 36.75 -17.05 -1.94
C LEU A 516 36.57 -17.10 -3.46
N ALA A 517 36.75 -18.29 -4.06
CA ALA A 517 36.57 -18.52 -5.49
C ALA A 517 35.19 -19.09 -5.80
N LEU A 518 34.66 -18.83 -7.00
CA LEU A 518 33.42 -19.47 -7.46
C LEU A 518 33.59 -21.00 -7.54
N GLY A 519 32.57 -21.73 -7.12
CA GLY A 519 32.58 -23.18 -6.91
C GLY A 519 33.05 -23.62 -5.51
N THR A 520 33.48 -22.71 -4.63
CA THR A 520 33.96 -23.07 -3.29
C THR A 520 32.81 -23.61 -2.42
N ALA A 521 32.99 -24.79 -1.85
CA ALA A 521 32.06 -25.35 -0.87
C ALA A 521 32.34 -24.80 0.53
N LEU A 522 31.29 -24.53 1.29
CA LEU A 522 31.32 -23.84 2.59
C LEU A 522 30.44 -24.55 3.62
N ARG A 523 30.87 -24.52 4.89
CA ARG A 523 30.08 -24.91 6.08
C ARG A 523 30.35 -23.92 7.20
N PHE A 524 29.34 -23.60 8.02
CA PHE A 524 29.49 -22.63 9.11
C PHE A 524 29.38 -23.32 10.48
N GLY A 525 30.36 -23.12 11.34
CA GLY A 525 30.37 -23.55 12.74
C GLY A 525 30.64 -25.02 13.04
N SER A 526 30.36 -25.94 12.12
CA SER A 526 30.65 -27.37 12.28
C SER A 526 31.00 -28.02 10.95
N GLN A 527 31.81 -29.08 10.99
CA GLN A 527 32.01 -29.96 9.83
C GLN A 527 30.72 -30.68 9.44
N ASP A 528 29.75 -30.82 10.35
CA ASP A 528 28.44 -31.41 10.06
C ASP A 528 27.39 -30.36 9.64
N GLY A 529 27.79 -29.08 9.50
CA GLY A 529 26.88 -28.00 9.11
C GLY A 529 26.35 -28.13 7.68
N GLU A 530 25.27 -27.39 7.40
CA GLU A 530 24.65 -27.34 6.07
C GLU A 530 25.69 -27.02 4.98
N LEU A 531 25.75 -27.88 3.95
CA LEU A 531 26.72 -27.77 2.88
C LEU A 531 26.27 -26.74 1.84
N MET A 532 27.08 -25.71 1.67
CA MET A 532 26.80 -24.55 0.83
C MET A 532 27.83 -24.44 -0.29
N GLU A 533 27.48 -23.79 -1.39
CA GLU A 533 28.36 -23.54 -2.53
C GLU A 533 28.31 -22.05 -2.89
N PHE A 534 29.46 -21.42 -2.99
CA PHE A 534 29.61 -20.06 -3.48
C PHE A 534 29.73 -20.08 -5.01
N THR A 535 28.74 -19.61 -5.75
CA THR A 535 28.65 -19.81 -7.20
C THR A 535 27.90 -18.68 -7.89
N LEU A 536 27.73 -18.77 -9.21
CA LEU A 536 26.94 -17.83 -10.00
C LEU A 536 25.48 -18.30 -10.10
N GLU A 537 24.56 -17.35 -10.06
CA GLU A 537 23.14 -17.61 -10.27
C GLU A 537 22.90 -18.24 -11.64
N GLY A 538 22.27 -19.43 -11.65
CA GLY A 538 22.01 -20.20 -12.86
C GLY A 538 23.10 -21.23 -13.22
N SER A 539 24.22 -21.28 -12.50
CA SER A 539 25.22 -22.34 -12.68
C SER A 539 24.67 -23.72 -12.32
N PRO A 540 25.10 -24.80 -13.01
CA PRO A 540 24.74 -26.17 -12.64
C PRO A 540 25.16 -26.48 -11.19
N ASN A 541 24.46 -27.40 -10.53
CA ASN A 541 24.85 -27.86 -9.20
C ASN A 541 26.17 -28.62 -9.28
N SER A 542 27.16 -28.18 -8.51
CA SER A 542 28.41 -28.93 -8.36
C SER A 542 28.15 -30.19 -7.53
N PRO A 543 28.83 -31.31 -7.82
CA PRO A 543 28.78 -32.47 -6.94
C PRO A 543 29.37 -32.09 -5.56
N PRO A 544 28.82 -32.61 -4.46
CA PRO A 544 29.38 -32.35 -3.13
C PRO A 544 30.83 -32.87 -3.08
N PRO A 545 31.77 -32.10 -2.49
CA PRO A 545 33.15 -32.57 -2.32
C PRO A 545 33.17 -33.82 -1.44
N CYS A 546 33.94 -34.84 -1.86
CA CYS A 546 34.11 -36.10 -1.14
C CYS A 546 34.89 -35.95 0.17
#